data_AF-A0AA41CFD1-F1
#
_entry.id   AF-A0AA41CFD1-F1
#
_cell.length_a   1.000
_cell.length_b   1.000
_cell.length_c   1.000
_cell.angle_alpha   90.00
_cell.angle_beta   90.00
_cell.angle_gamma   90.00
#
_symmetry.space_group_name_H-M   'P 1'
#
loop_
_entity.id
_entity.type
_entity.pdbx_description
1 polymer ?
#
loop_
_entity_poly.entity_id
_entity_poly.type
_entity_poly.pdbx_seq_one_letter_code
_entity_poly.pdbx_strand_id
1 'polypeptide(L)'
;MSPGRNAASIRAALRGRAPSHVSARDIIRRHCREHGKQLASLAPAWGCKEFSVWRAFGRTTRPLQPHQVEGAISVLQLDEFDANELRLRAAREAGWKIDPSMLLEEA
;
A
#
# COMPACT_ATOMS: atom_id res chain seq x y z
N MET A 1 2.13 -19.15 -26.66
CA MET A 1 1.41 -19.48 -25.41
C MET A 1 1.35 -18.22 -24.57
N SER A 2 0.24 -17.48 -24.60
CA SER A 2 0.07 -16.30 -23.76
C SER A 2 -0.02 -16.73 -22.30
N PRO A 3 0.75 -16.14 -21.37
CA PRO A 3 0.58 -16.43 -19.96
C PRO A 3 -0.82 -15.92 -19.56
N GLY A 4 -1.68 -16.84 -19.14
CA GLY A 4 -3.03 -16.51 -18.70
C GLY A 4 -2.99 -15.43 -17.63
N ARG A 5 -3.80 -14.37 -17.82
CA ARG A 5 -4.06 -13.32 -16.83
C ARG A 5 -4.33 -14.00 -15.49
N ASN A 6 -3.40 -13.85 -14.56
CA ASN A 6 -3.43 -14.52 -13.27
C ASN A 6 -4.68 -14.04 -12.50
N ALA A 7 -5.31 -14.90 -11.69
CA ALA A 7 -6.53 -14.55 -10.95
C ALA A 7 -6.32 -13.37 -9.98
N ALA A 8 -5.06 -13.09 -9.62
CA ALA A 8 -4.64 -11.89 -8.90
C ALA A 8 -4.79 -10.61 -9.75
N SER A 9 -4.40 -10.64 -11.03
CA SER A 9 -4.48 -9.52 -11.97
C SER A 9 -5.92 -9.12 -12.29
N ILE A 10 -6.84 -10.10 -12.35
CA ILE A 10 -8.28 -9.83 -12.54
C ILE A 10 -8.88 -9.20 -11.29
N ARG A 11 -8.49 -9.68 -10.09
CA ARG A 11 -8.91 -9.06 -8.82
C ARG A 11 -8.36 -7.65 -8.66
N ALA A 12 -7.11 -7.41 -9.05
CA ALA A 12 -6.50 -6.07 -9.09
C ALA A 12 -7.29 -5.13 -10.02
N ALA A 13 -7.60 -5.58 -11.24
CA ALA A 13 -8.38 -4.80 -12.21
C ALA A 13 -9.81 -4.46 -11.75
N LEU A 14 -10.41 -5.27 -10.87
CA LEU A 14 -11.74 -5.04 -10.30
C LEU A 14 -11.71 -4.19 -9.00
N ARG A 15 -10.54 -3.99 -8.40
CA ARG A 15 -10.36 -3.07 -7.27
C ARG A 15 -10.36 -1.64 -7.82
N GLY A 16 -11.56 -1.08 -8.00
CA GLY A 16 -11.70 0.35 -8.26
C GLY A 16 -10.96 1.17 -7.20
N ARG A 17 -10.59 2.41 -7.55
CA ARG A 17 -9.83 3.33 -6.68
C ARG A 17 -10.41 3.37 -5.25
N ALA A 18 -9.56 3.18 -4.24
CA ALA A 18 -9.99 3.26 -2.85
C ALA A 18 -10.70 4.61 -2.56
N PRO A 19 -11.84 4.60 -1.85
CA PRO A 19 -12.55 5.82 -1.48
C PRO A 19 -11.66 6.85 -0.77
N SER A 20 -12.06 8.13 -0.81
CA SER A 20 -11.28 9.23 -0.20
C SER A 20 -11.05 9.06 1.31
N HIS A 21 -11.95 8.37 2.02
CA HIS A 21 -11.85 8.11 3.45
C HIS A 21 -10.92 6.93 3.83
N VAL A 22 -10.46 6.14 2.87
CA VAL A 22 -9.59 4.98 3.13
C VAL A 22 -8.15 5.42 3.30
N SER A 23 -7.53 5.14 4.45
CA SER A 23 -6.13 5.51 4.66
C SER A 23 -5.14 4.50 4.05
N ALA A 24 -3.87 4.88 3.89
CA ALA A 24 -2.78 3.99 3.52
C ALA A 24 -2.67 2.80 4.50
N ARG A 25 -2.96 3.04 5.79
CA ARG A 25 -3.04 1.97 6.80
C ARG A 25 -4.20 1.01 6.53
N ASP A 26 -5.35 1.51 6.08
CA ASP A 26 -6.50 0.66 5.78
C ASP A 26 -6.25 -0.19 4.53
N ILE A 27 -5.56 0.35 3.53
CA ILE A 27 -5.06 -0.40 2.37
C ILE A 27 -4.13 -1.53 2.85
N ILE A 28 -3.12 -1.22 3.67
CA ILE A 28 -2.20 -2.25 4.19
C ILE A 28 -2.95 -3.30 5.03
N ARG A 29 -3.88 -2.89 5.90
CA ARG A 29 -4.73 -3.83 6.67
C ARG A 29 -5.53 -4.75 5.76
N ARG A 30 -6.08 -4.22 4.66
CA ARG A 30 -6.83 -5.00 3.67
C ARG A 30 -5.93 -6.07 3.05
N HIS A 31 -4.77 -5.68 2.53
CA HIS A 31 -3.82 -6.62 1.92
C HIS A 31 -3.26 -7.64 2.92
N CYS A 32 -2.97 -7.25 4.17
CA CYS A 32 -2.61 -8.20 5.21
C CYS A 32 -3.68 -9.30 5.37
N ARG A 33 -4.98 -8.93 5.41
CA ARG A 33 -6.08 -9.91 5.48
C ARG A 33 -6.17 -10.77 4.22
N GLU A 34 -6.10 -10.17 3.03
CA GLU A 34 -6.17 -10.88 1.75
C GLU A 34 -5.04 -11.91 1.57
N HIS A 35 -3.85 -11.62 2.10
CA HIS A 35 -2.67 -12.48 2.01
C HIS A 35 -2.47 -13.37 3.25
N GLY A 36 -3.39 -13.37 4.21
CA GLY A 36 -3.28 -14.16 5.45
C GLY A 36 -2.10 -13.75 6.34
N LYS A 37 -1.60 -12.52 6.23
CA LYS A 37 -0.47 -12.00 6.99
C LYS A 37 -0.92 -11.17 8.18
N GLN A 38 -0.22 -11.31 9.30
CA GLN A 38 -0.40 -10.43 10.45
C GLN A 38 0.35 -9.11 10.24
N LEU A 39 -0.12 -8.01 10.83
CA LEU A 39 0.60 -6.73 10.79
C LEU A 39 2.03 -6.84 11.31
N ALA A 40 2.26 -7.66 12.35
CA ALA A 40 3.58 -7.93 12.91
C ALA A 40 4.61 -8.41 11.87
N SER A 41 4.18 -9.07 10.79
CA SER A 41 5.07 -9.52 9.70
C SER A 41 5.77 -8.37 8.94
N LEU A 42 5.31 -7.12 9.11
CA LEU A 42 5.95 -5.93 8.55
C LEU A 42 7.21 -5.53 9.32
N ALA A 43 7.35 -5.96 10.58
CA ALA A 43 8.39 -5.53 11.49
C ALA A 43 9.83 -5.72 10.94
N PRO A 44 10.17 -6.87 10.31
CA PRO A 44 11.49 -7.06 9.71
C PRO A 44 11.78 -6.07 8.59
N ALA A 45 10.83 -5.85 7.67
CA ALA A 45 11.01 -4.93 6.55
C ALA A 45 11.06 -3.46 6.98
N TRP A 46 10.47 -3.13 8.13
CA TRP A 46 10.55 -1.81 8.75
C TRP A 46 11.77 -1.64 9.66
N GLY A 47 12.56 -2.70 9.87
CA GLY A 47 13.72 -2.69 10.76
C GLY A 47 13.35 -2.36 12.22
N CYS A 48 12.17 -2.80 12.68
CA CYS A 48 11.66 -2.43 14.01
C CYS A 48 11.04 -3.63 14.76
N LYS A 49 10.65 -3.42 16.02
CA LYS A 49 9.93 -4.41 16.83
C LYS A 49 8.44 -4.44 16.44
N GLU A 50 7.79 -5.58 16.60
CA GLU A 50 6.35 -5.76 16.31
C GLU A 50 5.46 -4.72 16.99
N PHE A 51 5.76 -4.36 18.25
CA PHE A 51 5.04 -3.32 18.98
C PHE A 51 5.10 -1.94 18.28
N SER A 52 6.22 -1.62 17.63
CA SER A 52 6.35 -0.39 16.84
C SER A 52 5.44 -0.40 15.62
N VAL A 53 5.20 -1.56 15.01
CA VAL A 53 4.21 -1.72 13.96
C VAL A 53 2.82 -1.41 14.49
N TRP A 54 2.40 -2.04 15.59
CA TRP A 54 1.11 -1.76 16.22
C TRP A 54 0.92 -0.27 16.54
N ARG A 55 1.95 0.37 17.09
CA ARG A 55 1.94 1.82 17.38
C ARG A 55 1.78 2.67 16.12
N ALA A 56 2.42 2.29 15.02
CA ALA A 56 2.28 2.99 13.75
C ALA A 56 0.85 2.92 13.21
N PHE A 57 0.17 1.78 13.39
CA PHE A 57 -1.23 1.60 12.98
C PHE A 57 -2.26 2.23 13.93
N GLY A 58 -1.91 2.42 15.20
CA GLY A 58 -2.75 3.12 16.19
C GLY A 58 -2.68 4.66 16.11
N ARG A 59 -1.60 5.21 15.54
CA ARG A 59 -1.43 6.66 15.37
C ARG A 59 -1.98 7.12 14.03
N THR A 60 -3.14 7.75 14.02
CA THR A 60 -3.77 8.28 12.79
C THR A 60 -3.26 9.68 12.42
N THR A 61 -2.68 10.43 13.35
CA THR A 61 -2.25 11.82 13.15
C THR A 61 -0.91 11.97 12.42
N ARG A 62 -0.17 10.88 12.23
CA ARG A 62 1.12 10.90 11.51
C ARG A 62 1.04 10.01 10.27
N PRO A 63 1.40 10.50 9.08
CA PRO A 63 1.54 9.66 7.89
C PRO A 63 2.54 8.52 8.09
N LEU A 64 2.41 7.45 7.31
CA LEU A 64 3.45 6.42 7.25
C LEU A 64 4.70 6.99 6.57
N GLN A 65 5.88 6.58 7.03
CA GLN A 65 7.14 6.98 6.41
C GLN A 65 7.37 6.21 5.10
N PRO A 66 8.15 6.75 4.14
CA PRO A 66 8.40 6.08 2.86
C PRO A 66 8.92 4.65 3.00
N HIS A 67 9.88 4.40 3.91
CA HIS A 67 10.39 3.04 4.15
C HIS A 67 9.34 2.06 4.69
N GLN A 68 8.34 2.56 5.43
CA GLN A 68 7.25 1.73 5.93
C GLN A 68 6.29 1.33 4.80
N VAL A 69 6.06 2.25 3.87
CA VAL A 69 5.26 2.00 2.66
C VAL A 69 5.95 0.97 1.79
N GLU A 70 7.23 1.18 1.44
CA GLU A 70 7.98 0.24 0.61
C GLU A 70 8.19 -1.11 1.29
N GLY A 71 8.41 -1.13 2.61
CA GLY A 71 8.47 -2.36 3.38
C GLY A 71 7.16 -3.15 3.34
N ALA A 72 6.01 -2.47 3.37
CA ALA A 72 4.71 -3.14 3.23
C ALA A 72 4.49 -3.68 1.82
N ILE A 73 4.84 -2.91 0.78
CA ILE A 73 4.79 -3.36 -0.63
C ILE A 73 5.61 -4.63 -0.81
N SER A 74 6.84 -4.63 -0.30
CA SER A 74 7.77 -5.77 -0.39
C SER A 74 7.24 -6.99 0.38
N VAL A 75 6.82 -6.83 1.64
CA VAL A 75 6.31 -7.98 2.42
C VAL A 75 5.04 -8.55 1.82
N LEU A 76 4.13 -7.71 1.35
CA LEU A 76 2.86 -8.15 0.79
C LEU A 76 2.96 -8.60 -0.67
N GLN A 77 4.11 -8.37 -1.31
CA GLN A 77 4.35 -8.67 -2.73
C GLN A 77 3.23 -8.05 -3.59
N LEU A 78 2.95 -6.77 -3.33
CA LEU A 78 1.93 -6.03 -4.09
C LEU A 78 2.38 -5.90 -5.54
N ASP A 79 1.43 -6.06 -6.46
CA ASP A 79 1.70 -5.75 -7.86
C ASP A 79 1.88 -4.24 -8.07
N GLU A 80 2.27 -3.85 -9.29
CA GLU A 80 2.54 -2.46 -9.61
C GLU A 80 1.34 -1.53 -9.37
N PHE A 81 0.12 -1.99 -9.64
CA PHE A 81 -1.10 -1.19 -9.46
C PHE A 81 -1.40 -0.97 -7.98
N ASP A 82 -1.42 -2.04 -7.18
CA ASP A 82 -1.65 -1.98 -5.74
C ASP A 82 -0.53 -1.17 -5.03
N ALA A 83 0.72 -1.36 -5.44
CA ALA A 83 1.87 -0.63 -4.92
C ALA A 83 1.76 0.87 -5.21
N ASN A 84 1.41 1.25 -6.43
CA ASN A 84 1.23 2.64 -6.81
C ASN A 84 0.02 3.27 -6.11
N GLU A 85 -1.09 2.54 -5.96
CA GLU A 85 -2.22 3.01 -5.15
C GLU A 85 -1.79 3.35 -3.72
N LEU A 86 -1.04 2.44 -3.08
CA LEU A 86 -0.56 2.64 -1.71
C LEU A 86 0.42 3.82 -1.61
N ARG A 87 1.38 3.95 -2.53
CA ARG A 87 2.32 5.09 -2.58
C ARG A 87 1.60 6.41 -2.74
N LEU A 88 0.68 6.51 -3.70
CA LEU A 88 -0.09 7.72 -3.95
C LEU A 88 -0.95 8.10 -2.75
N ARG A 89 -1.56 7.13 -2.07
CA ARG A 89 -2.33 7.37 -0.85
C ARG A 89 -1.44 7.90 0.27
N ALA A 90 -0.31 7.24 0.53
CA ALA A 90 0.62 7.64 1.58
C ALA A 90 1.21 9.04 1.33
N ALA A 91 1.58 9.35 0.08
CA ALA A 91 2.07 10.67 -0.31
C ALA A 91 1.02 11.77 -0.11
N ARG A 92 -0.25 11.52 -0.50
CA ARG A 92 -1.35 12.47 -0.24
C ARG A 92 -1.57 12.72 1.25
N GLU A 93 -1.57 11.66 2.07
CA GLU A 93 -1.68 11.79 3.53
C GLU A 93 -0.50 12.57 4.13
N ALA A 94 0.68 12.43 3.56
CA ALA A 94 1.86 13.20 3.94
C ALA A 94 1.84 14.66 3.45
N GLY A 95 0.79 15.09 2.75
CA GLY A 95 0.64 16.45 2.25
C GLY A 95 1.45 16.73 0.98
N TRP A 96 1.93 15.70 0.29
CA TRP A 96 2.68 15.88 -0.95
C TRP A 96 1.73 16.37 -2.04
N LYS A 97 2.14 17.44 -2.72
CA LYS A 97 1.46 17.97 -3.90
C LYS A 97 1.91 17.15 -5.09
N ILE A 98 1.18 16.07 -5.38
CA ILE A 98 1.41 15.26 -6.57
C ILE A 98 0.77 16.01 -7.73
N ASP A 99 1.60 16.48 -8.66
CA ASP A 99 1.12 17.11 -9.88
C ASP A 99 0.39 16.05 -10.73
N PRO A 100 -0.91 16.23 -11.01
CA PRO A 100 -1.67 15.26 -11.81
C PRO A 100 -1.11 15.08 -13.24
N SER A 101 -0.39 16.07 -13.78
CA SER A 101 0.25 15.95 -15.10
C SER A 101 1.35 14.89 -15.12
N MET A 102 1.98 14.60 -13.98
CA MET A 102 2.95 13.50 -13.86
C MET A 102 2.32 12.09 -13.84
N LEU A 103 0.98 12.00 -13.77
CA LEU A 103 0.26 10.72 -13.81
C LEU A 103 -0.28 10.40 -15.21
N LEU A 104 -0.19 11.34 -16.14
CA LEU A 104 -0.55 11.16 -17.53
C LEU A 104 0.76 11.08 -18.30
N GLU A 105 1.15 9.88 -18.74
CA GLU A 105 2.13 9.79 -19.81
C GLU A 105 1.57 10.58 -20.99
N GLU A 106 2.31 11.56 -21.50
CA GLU A 106 1.99 12.21 -22.78
C GLU A 106 1.92 11.10 -23.83
N ALA A 107 0.72 10.87 -24.36
CA ALA A 107 0.44 9.87 -25.38
C ALA A 107 1.03 10.23 -26.73
#